data_AF-A0A1G3CJH3-F1
#
_entry.id   AF-A0A1G3CJH3-F1
#
_cell.length_a   1.000
_cell.length_b   1.000
_cell.length_c   1.000
_cell.angle_alpha   90.00
_cell.angle_beta   90.00
_cell.angle_gamma   90.00
#
_symmetry.space_group_name_H-M   'P 1'
#
loop_
_entity.id
_entity.type
_entity.pdbx_description
1 polymer ?
#
loop_
_entity_poly.entity_id
_entity_poly.type
_entity_poly.pdbx_seq_one_letter_code
_entity_poly.pdbx_strand_id
1 'polypeptide(L)'
;MLLLLALPLSLFLPVAIVDLRRRGYSAMLAVAGAIFIVISCIPQKRRHYLLPLYPFLALEIAASIVRHSKTSKLVRRAAWVLIPLSVVAIPIYFAIIQPIVHPSEDPDMLFAKEVLSVVEQDAKIYCAKGEEEMAWVGRQHKRICKLPIDSSASKILRQAESKSYLVIDEHGLTALLKITEPLPIELILTRKIDHEKSMLFRVKEHSFDVP
;
A
#
# COMPACT_ATOMS: atom_id res chain seq x y z
N MET A 1 -9.28 -16.12 -4.92
CA MET A 1 -9.84 -15.66 -3.62
C MET A 1 -10.45 -14.27 -3.65
N LEU A 2 -9.83 -13.29 -4.32
CA LEU A 2 -10.44 -11.98 -4.60
C LEU A 2 -11.85 -12.11 -5.24
N LEU A 3 -12.05 -13.13 -6.08
CA LEU A 3 -13.33 -13.53 -6.66
C LEU A 3 -14.42 -13.90 -5.64
N LEU A 4 -14.07 -14.52 -4.50
CA LEU A 4 -15.03 -14.94 -3.46
C LEU A 4 -15.47 -13.74 -2.60
N LEU A 5 -14.53 -12.83 -2.30
CA LEU A 5 -14.82 -11.57 -1.59
C LEU A 5 -15.56 -10.56 -2.47
N ALA A 6 -15.26 -10.54 -3.77
CA ALA A 6 -15.96 -9.70 -4.74
C ALA A 6 -17.30 -10.31 -5.20
N LEU A 7 -17.61 -11.57 -4.84
CA LEU A 7 -18.77 -12.30 -5.32
C LEU A 7 -20.11 -11.63 -4.94
N PRO A 8 -20.30 -11.12 -3.70
CA PRO A 8 -21.52 -10.38 -3.38
C PRO A 8 -21.63 -9.09 -4.19
N LEU A 9 -20.50 -8.41 -4.40
CA LEU A 9 -20.48 -7.19 -5.20
C LEU A 9 -20.80 -7.50 -6.67
N SER A 10 -20.15 -8.47 -7.30
CA SER A 10 -20.36 -8.81 -8.71
C SER A 10 -21.74 -9.38 -9.00
N LEU A 11 -22.33 -10.11 -8.05
CA LEU A 11 -23.62 -10.78 -8.24
C LEU A 11 -24.81 -9.84 -7.97
N PHE A 12 -24.67 -8.85 -7.08
CA PHE A 12 -25.74 -7.91 -6.75
C PHE A 12 -25.59 -6.50 -7.31
N LEU A 13 -24.40 -6.11 -7.82
CA LEU A 13 -24.23 -4.84 -8.53
C LEU A 13 -25.14 -4.71 -9.77
N PRO A 14 -25.38 -5.75 -10.58
CA PRO A 14 -26.36 -5.68 -11.67
C PRO A 14 -27.78 -5.37 -11.17
N VAL A 15 -28.16 -5.91 -10.00
CA VAL A 15 -29.46 -5.64 -9.38
C VAL A 15 -29.56 -4.17 -8.96
N ALA A 16 -28.49 -3.60 -8.40
CA ALA A 16 -28.42 -2.19 -8.06
C ALA A 16 -28.51 -1.27 -9.29
N ILE A 17 -27.86 -1.64 -10.40
CA ILE A 17 -27.91 -0.87 -11.65
C ILE A 17 -29.31 -0.92 -12.28
N VAL A 18 -29.98 -2.09 -12.27
CA VAL A 18 -31.36 -2.22 -12.75
C VAL A 18 -32.31 -1.37 -11.92
N ASP A 19 -32.12 -1.35 -10.60
CA ASP A 19 -32.94 -0.53 -9.71
C ASP A 19 -32.70 0.97 -9.92
N LEU A 20 -31.44 1.39 -10.12
CA LEU A 20 -31.09 2.75 -10.52
C LEU A 20 -31.78 3.15 -11.82
N ARG A 21 -31.74 2.30 -12.85
CA ARG A 21 -32.39 2.59 -14.15
C ARG A 21 -33.90 2.77 -14.02
N ARG A 22 -34.56 2.06 -13.09
CA ARG A 22 -36.00 2.20 -12.85
C ARG A 22 -36.36 3.47 -12.07
N ARG A 23 -35.47 3.95 -11.21
CA ARG A 23 -35.70 5.08 -10.31
C ARG A 23 -35.13 6.41 -10.81
N GLY A 24 -34.22 6.36 -11.78
CA GLY A 24 -33.51 7.51 -12.32
C GLY A 24 -32.34 7.98 -11.46
N TYR A 25 -32.40 7.85 -10.12
CA TYR A 25 -31.36 8.36 -9.23
C TYR A 25 -31.12 7.50 -7.97
N SER A 26 -29.86 7.42 -7.54
CA SER A 26 -29.44 6.93 -6.22
C SER A 26 -28.35 7.85 -5.67
N ALA A 27 -28.60 8.40 -4.47
CA ALA A 27 -27.62 9.19 -3.75
C ALA A 27 -26.36 8.37 -3.40
N MET A 28 -26.52 7.10 -3.06
CA MET A 28 -25.40 6.22 -2.68
C MET A 28 -24.48 5.94 -3.88
N LEU A 29 -25.04 5.67 -5.07
CA LEU A 29 -24.24 5.51 -6.29
C LEU A 29 -23.65 6.83 -6.78
N ALA A 30 -24.35 7.96 -6.59
CA ALA A 30 -23.81 9.27 -6.92
C ALA A 30 -22.58 9.62 -6.05
N VAL A 31 -22.65 9.38 -4.74
CA VAL A 31 -21.51 9.58 -3.82
C VAL A 31 -20.37 8.62 -4.16
N ALA A 32 -20.68 7.34 -4.40
CA ALA A 32 -19.67 6.38 -4.84
C ALA A 32 -19.00 6.81 -6.15
N GLY A 33 -19.78 7.24 -7.15
CA GLY A 33 -19.27 7.75 -8.42
C GLY A 33 -18.41 8.99 -8.25
N ALA A 34 -18.82 9.94 -7.40
CA ALA A 34 -18.04 11.14 -7.11
C ALA A 34 -16.69 10.80 -6.47
N ILE A 35 -16.67 9.92 -5.46
CA ILE A 35 -15.45 9.43 -4.82
C ILE A 35 -14.53 8.78 -5.85
N PHE A 36 -15.09 7.92 -6.72
CA PHE A 36 -14.33 7.26 -7.78
C PHE A 36 -13.71 8.24 -8.78
N ILE A 37 -14.44 9.27 -9.19
CA ILE A 37 -13.94 10.33 -10.08
C ILE A 37 -12.80 11.09 -9.42
N VAL A 38 -12.98 11.53 -8.16
CA VAL A 38 -11.96 12.27 -7.40
C VAL A 38 -10.67 11.46 -7.28
N ILE A 39 -10.77 10.18 -6.88
CA ILE A 39 -9.61 9.28 -6.79
C ILE A 39 -8.99 9.06 -8.18
N SER A 40 -9.81 9.07 -9.24
CA SER A 40 -9.33 8.88 -10.60
C SER A 40 -8.45 10.01 -11.11
N CYS A 41 -8.57 11.21 -10.53
CA CYS A 41 -7.74 12.37 -10.84
C CYS A 41 -6.43 12.43 -10.04
N ILE A 42 -6.26 11.58 -9.02
CA ILE A 42 -5.03 11.56 -8.20
C ILE A 42 -3.92 10.81 -8.97
N PRO A 43 -2.76 11.44 -9.25
CA PRO A 43 -1.60 10.74 -9.80
C PRO A 43 -1.00 9.77 -8.77
N GLN A 44 -0.43 8.64 -9.23
CA GLN A 44 0.09 7.56 -8.37
C GLN A 44 -0.99 6.90 -7.49
N LYS A 45 -2.02 6.35 -8.14
CA LYS A 45 -3.16 5.69 -7.47
C LYS A 45 -2.72 4.46 -6.69
N ARG A 46 -3.26 4.33 -5.48
CA ARG A 46 -3.05 3.17 -4.62
C ARG A 46 -4.33 2.38 -4.47
N ARG A 47 -4.20 1.06 -4.33
CA ARG A 47 -5.36 0.17 -4.22
C ARG A 47 -6.26 0.52 -3.02
N HIS A 48 -5.66 0.97 -1.92
CA HIS A 48 -6.42 1.33 -0.71
C HIS A 48 -7.16 2.67 -0.83
N TYR A 49 -6.89 3.51 -1.84
CA TYR A 49 -7.67 4.74 -2.05
C TYR A 49 -9.12 4.46 -2.40
N LEU A 50 -9.44 3.25 -2.88
CA LEU A 50 -10.81 2.83 -3.15
C LEU A 50 -11.57 2.43 -1.87
N LEU A 51 -10.93 2.33 -0.71
CA LEU A 51 -11.59 1.93 0.54
C LEU A 51 -12.86 2.74 0.88
N PRO A 52 -12.87 4.08 0.72
CA PRO A 52 -14.06 4.90 0.99
C PRO A 52 -15.23 4.63 0.03
N LEU A 53 -15.01 3.96 -1.11
CA LEU A 53 -16.05 3.63 -2.09
C LEU A 53 -16.97 2.51 -1.59
N TYR A 54 -16.39 1.50 -0.92
CA TYR A 54 -17.09 0.25 -0.60
C TYR A 54 -18.32 0.41 0.30
N PRO A 55 -18.34 1.28 1.34
CA PRO A 55 -19.53 1.46 2.16
C PRO A 55 -20.76 1.90 1.37
N PHE A 56 -20.59 2.84 0.43
CA PHE A 56 -21.71 3.36 -0.38
C PHE A 56 -22.21 2.33 -1.39
N LEU A 57 -21.29 1.58 -2.01
CA LEU A 57 -21.66 0.46 -2.88
C LEU A 57 -22.40 -0.63 -2.11
N ALA A 58 -21.91 -1.00 -0.93
CA ALA A 58 -22.54 -2.01 -0.08
C ALA A 58 -23.94 -1.58 0.36
N LEU A 59 -24.13 -0.31 0.74
CA LEU A 59 -25.43 0.23 1.11
C LEU A 59 -26.44 0.20 -0.04
N GLU A 60 -26.03 0.60 -1.25
CA GLU A 60 -26.94 0.55 -2.41
C GLU A 60 -27.30 -0.90 -2.75
N ILE A 61 -26.32 -1.80 -2.74
CA ILE A 61 -26.54 -3.23 -2.98
C ILE A 61 -27.53 -3.79 -1.97
N ALA A 62 -27.34 -3.52 -0.68
CA ALA A 62 -28.25 -3.96 0.37
C ALA A 62 -29.67 -3.40 0.17
N ALA A 63 -29.78 -2.10 -0.12
CA ALA A 63 -31.06 -1.46 -0.38
C ALA A 63 -31.78 -2.08 -1.59
N SER A 64 -31.04 -2.36 -2.65
CA SER A 64 -31.54 -2.99 -3.88
C SER A 64 -32.01 -4.44 -3.65
N ILE A 65 -31.26 -5.22 -2.84
CA ILE A 65 -31.64 -6.57 -2.42
C ILE A 65 -32.94 -6.55 -1.63
N VAL A 66 -33.06 -5.68 -0.62
CA VAL A 66 -34.27 -5.58 0.23
C VAL A 66 -35.50 -5.31 -0.64
N ARG A 67 -35.38 -4.41 -1.61
CA ARG A 67 -36.48 -4.06 -2.53
C ARG A 67 -36.84 -5.22 -3.46
N HIS A 68 -35.87 -5.83 -4.11
CA HIS A 68 -36.10 -6.94 -5.04
C HIS A 68 -36.47 -8.26 -4.35
N SER A 69 -36.16 -8.42 -3.07
CA SER A 69 -36.54 -9.60 -2.28
C SER A 69 -38.06 -9.72 -2.07
N LYS A 70 -38.79 -8.61 -2.17
CA LYS A 70 -40.26 -8.57 -2.08
C LYS A 70 -40.92 -9.19 -3.32
N THR A 71 -40.30 -9.04 -4.48
CA THR A 71 -40.85 -9.47 -5.78
C THR A 71 -40.19 -10.74 -6.32
N SER A 72 -38.93 -11.02 -5.98
CA SER A 72 -38.16 -12.17 -6.47
C SER A 72 -37.72 -13.11 -5.34
N LYS A 73 -38.27 -14.33 -5.35
CA LYS A 73 -37.86 -15.41 -4.43
C LYS A 73 -36.41 -15.83 -4.62
N LEU A 74 -35.86 -15.72 -5.84
CA LEU A 74 -34.47 -16.07 -6.14
C LEU A 74 -33.50 -15.09 -5.47
N VAL A 75 -33.73 -13.79 -5.59
CA VAL A 75 -32.91 -12.75 -4.92
C VAL A 75 -32.95 -12.94 -3.41
N ARG A 76 -34.13 -13.24 -2.86
CA ARG A 76 -34.29 -13.52 -1.43
C ARG A 76 -33.49 -14.73 -0.98
N ARG A 77 -33.57 -15.86 -1.69
CA ARG A 77 -32.80 -17.07 -1.37
C ARG A 77 -31.29 -16.85 -1.48
N ALA A 78 -30.85 -16.21 -2.57
CA ALA A 78 -29.44 -15.89 -2.78
C ALA A 78 -28.89 -14.99 -1.66
N ALA A 79 -29.63 -13.94 -1.26
CA ALA A 79 -29.22 -13.05 -0.17
C ALA A 79 -29.12 -13.78 1.17
N TRP A 80 -30.09 -14.66 1.50
CA TRP A 80 -30.07 -15.46 2.73
C TRP A 80 -28.88 -16.42 2.84
N VAL A 81 -28.32 -16.85 1.70
CA VAL A 81 -27.14 -17.73 1.69
C VAL A 81 -25.84 -16.91 1.62
N LEU A 82 -25.78 -15.93 0.72
CA LEU A 82 -24.55 -15.17 0.45
C LEU A 82 -24.16 -14.21 1.57
N ILE A 83 -25.14 -13.60 2.27
CA ILE A 83 -24.83 -12.66 3.36
C ILE A 83 -24.16 -13.38 4.53
N PRO A 84 -24.74 -14.45 5.13
CA PRO A 84 -24.07 -15.18 6.21
C PRO A 84 -22.76 -15.82 5.75
N LEU A 85 -22.72 -16.36 4.53
CA LEU A 85 -21.50 -16.96 3.98
C LEU A 85 -20.37 -15.93 3.89
N SER A 86 -20.66 -14.69 3.48
CA SER A 86 -19.67 -13.61 3.44
C SER A 86 -19.20 -13.21 4.84
N VAL A 87 -20.12 -13.12 5.80
CA VAL A 87 -19.80 -12.78 7.20
C VAL A 87 -18.90 -13.84 7.83
N VAL A 88 -19.12 -15.13 7.54
CA VAL A 88 -18.29 -16.23 8.04
C VAL A 88 -16.98 -16.38 7.26
N ALA A 89 -16.99 -16.07 5.96
CA ALA A 89 -15.78 -16.15 5.13
C ALA A 89 -14.70 -15.15 5.54
N ILE A 90 -15.07 -13.96 6.05
CA ILE A 90 -14.13 -12.94 6.52
C ILE A 90 -13.22 -13.46 7.66
N PRO A 91 -13.73 -13.87 8.84
CA PRO A 91 -12.89 -14.35 9.92
C PRO A 91 -12.12 -15.62 9.53
N ILE A 92 -12.71 -16.53 8.74
CA ILE A 92 -12.00 -17.72 8.23
C ILE A 92 -10.81 -17.30 7.35
N TYR A 93 -11.01 -16.31 6.47
CA TYR A 93 -9.94 -15.82 5.63
C TYR A 93 -8.80 -15.24 6.46
N PHE A 94 -9.09 -14.29 7.36
CA PHE A 94 -8.06 -13.59 8.13
C PHE A 94 -7.40 -14.49 9.19
N ALA A 95 -8.14 -15.42 9.82
CA ALA A 95 -7.61 -16.26 10.89
C ALA A 95 -6.93 -17.54 10.40
N ILE A 96 -7.37 -18.11 9.27
CA ILE A 96 -6.93 -19.44 8.82
C ILE A 96 -6.19 -19.34 7.48
N ILE A 97 -6.81 -18.74 6.47
CA ILE A 97 -6.26 -18.83 5.10
C ILE A 97 -5.10 -17.84 4.89
N GLN A 98 -5.23 -16.59 5.32
CA GLN A 98 -4.19 -15.57 5.18
C GLN A 98 -2.85 -16.01 5.80
N PRO A 99 -2.78 -16.52 7.05
CA PRO A 99 -1.50 -16.96 7.61
C PRO A 99 -0.93 -18.21 6.91
N ILE A 100 -1.74 -19.02 6.24
CA ILE A 100 -1.24 -20.18 5.48
C ILE A 100 -0.72 -19.76 4.10
N VAL A 101 -1.41 -18.83 3.42
CA VAL A 101 -1.09 -18.43 2.05
C VAL A 101 -0.05 -17.31 1.99
N HIS A 102 -0.04 -16.42 2.97
CA HIS A 102 0.97 -15.36 3.15
C HIS A 102 1.55 -15.47 4.57
N PRO A 103 2.34 -16.53 4.85
CA PRO A 103 2.86 -16.81 6.19
C PRO A 103 3.90 -15.81 6.68
N SER A 104 4.55 -15.05 5.80
CA SER A 104 5.46 -13.98 6.22
C SER A 104 4.74 -12.63 6.24
N GLU A 105 5.01 -11.84 7.28
CA GLU A 105 4.85 -10.39 7.19
C GLU A 105 5.43 -9.90 5.86
N ASP A 106 4.79 -8.88 5.28
CA ASP A 106 5.25 -8.22 4.05
C ASP A 106 6.77 -8.03 4.13
N PRO A 107 7.55 -8.62 3.20
CA PRO A 107 9.00 -8.64 3.34
C PRO A 107 9.61 -7.23 3.38
N ASP A 108 8.95 -6.25 2.77
CA ASP A 108 9.33 -4.84 2.88
C ASP A 108 9.09 -4.29 4.29
N MET A 109 8.02 -4.73 4.96
CA MET A 109 7.71 -4.35 6.34
C MET A 109 8.64 -5.03 7.35
N LEU A 110 9.07 -6.28 7.10
CA LEU A 110 10.11 -6.96 7.88
C LEU A 110 11.45 -6.26 7.76
N PHE A 111 11.83 -5.89 6.53
CA PHE A 111 13.07 -5.16 6.30
C PHE A 111 13.02 -3.76 6.94
N ALA A 112 11.89 -3.05 6.86
CA ALA A 112 11.72 -1.77 7.55
C ALA A 112 11.90 -1.91 9.08
N LYS A 113 11.34 -2.96 9.70
CA LYS A 113 11.57 -3.26 11.13
C LYS A 113 13.04 -3.52 11.44
N GLU A 114 13.72 -4.28 10.59
CA GLU A 114 15.14 -4.61 10.74
C GLU A 114 16.02 -3.37 10.62
N VAL A 115 15.79 -2.53 9.59
CA VAL A 115 16.49 -1.25 9.43
C VAL A 115 16.29 -0.35 10.65
N LEU A 116 15.06 -0.19 11.13
CA LEU A 116 14.78 0.64 12.31
C LEU A 116 15.35 0.10 13.62
N SER A 117 15.63 -1.21 13.69
CA SER A 117 16.31 -1.81 14.85
C SER A 117 17.82 -1.52 14.88
N VAL A 118 18.40 -1.20 13.73
CA VAL A 118 19.85 -0.94 13.55
C VAL A 118 20.17 0.56 13.50
N VAL A 119 19.21 1.39 13.09
CA VAL A 119 19.37 2.84 12.95
C VAL A 119 19.26 3.54 14.31
N GLU A 120 20.15 4.50 14.58
CA GLU A 120 20.12 5.35 15.79
C GLU A 120 18.78 6.12 15.89
N GLN A 121 18.26 6.38 17.10
CA GLN A 121 16.89 6.88 17.33
C GLN A 121 16.57 8.30 16.80
N ASP A 122 17.57 9.06 16.33
CA ASP A 122 17.37 10.41 15.76
C ASP A 122 18.01 10.62 14.38
N ALA A 123 18.72 9.63 13.83
CA ALA A 123 19.36 9.74 12.53
C ALA A 123 18.36 9.92 11.38
N LYS A 124 18.74 10.71 10.37
CA LYS A 124 17.96 10.85 9.12
C LYS A 124 18.14 9.64 8.24
N ILE A 125 17.06 9.19 7.61
CA ILE A 125 17.05 8.04 6.70
C ILE A 125 16.59 8.49 5.32
N TYR A 126 17.47 8.38 4.35
CA TYR A 126 17.21 8.69 2.95
C TYR A 126 16.75 7.42 2.22
N CYS A 127 15.51 7.40 1.74
CA CYS A 127 14.93 6.22 1.09
C CYS A 127 14.76 6.47 -0.40
N ALA A 128 15.44 5.68 -1.23
CA ALA A 128 15.15 5.60 -2.66
C ALA A 128 13.98 4.64 -2.96
N LYS A 129 13.75 3.69 -2.07
CA LYS A 129 12.62 2.73 -2.07
C LYS A 129 12.16 2.48 -0.63
N GLY A 130 10.89 2.12 -0.45
CA GLY A 130 10.35 1.68 0.84
C GLY A 130 10.15 2.79 1.89
N GLU A 131 10.01 4.05 1.45
CA GLU A 131 9.83 5.21 2.33
C GLU A 131 8.66 5.04 3.31
N GLU A 132 7.59 4.41 2.86
CA GLU A 132 6.31 4.40 3.56
C GLU A 132 6.22 3.28 4.57
N GLU A 133 6.75 2.11 4.24
CA GLU A 133 6.90 0.99 5.14
C GLU A 133 7.77 1.42 6.32
N MET A 134 8.86 2.16 6.03
CA MET A 134 9.74 2.75 7.05
C MET A 134 9.03 3.82 7.88
N ALA A 135 8.26 4.71 7.25
CA ALA A 135 7.54 5.77 7.96
C ALA A 135 6.39 5.24 8.82
N TRP A 136 5.75 4.18 8.33
CA TRP A 136 4.69 3.48 9.02
C TRP A 136 5.21 2.70 10.23
N VAL A 137 6.26 1.90 10.06
CA VAL A 137 6.85 1.11 11.14
C VAL A 137 7.48 2.00 12.21
N GLY A 138 8.24 3.02 11.79
CA GLY A 138 8.92 3.93 12.71
C GLY A 138 8.01 4.98 13.34
N ARG A 139 6.80 5.19 12.81
CA ARG A 139 5.87 6.29 13.17
C ARG A 139 6.50 7.68 13.15
N GLN A 140 7.58 7.87 12.39
CA GLN A 140 8.42 9.08 12.42
C GLN A 140 8.70 9.61 11.00
N HIS A 141 7.66 10.11 10.34
CA HIS A 141 7.71 10.67 8.99
C HIS A 141 8.72 11.82 8.81
N LYS A 142 9.07 12.55 9.89
CA LYS A 142 9.99 13.69 9.82
C LYS A 142 11.46 13.29 9.59
N ARG A 143 11.84 12.06 9.94
CA ARG A 143 13.22 11.57 9.83
C ARG A 143 13.50 10.87 8.52
N ILE A 144 12.45 10.56 7.76
CA ILE A 144 12.53 9.79 6.53
C ILE A 144 12.40 10.77 5.37
N CYS A 145 13.41 10.76 4.51
CA CYS A 145 13.51 11.66 3.39
C CYS A 145 13.51 10.85 2.10
N LYS A 146 12.58 11.15 1.20
CA LYS A 146 12.60 10.59 -0.14
C LYS A 146 13.85 11.03 -0.88
N LEU A 147 14.59 10.08 -1.43
CA LEU A 147 15.74 10.34 -2.29
C LEU A 147 15.37 10.05 -3.75
N PRO A 148 15.28 11.06 -4.63
CA PRO A 148 15.14 10.81 -6.06
C PRO A 148 16.44 10.17 -6.59
N ILE A 149 16.35 9.21 -7.51
CA ILE A 149 17.52 8.59 -8.15
C ILE A 149 17.87 9.40 -9.41
N ASP A 150 18.45 10.57 -9.21
CA ASP A 150 18.90 11.48 -10.26
C ASP A 150 20.22 12.18 -9.87
N SER A 151 20.67 13.16 -10.65
CA SER A 151 21.90 13.92 -10.37
C SER A 151 21.83 14.76 -9.09
N SER A 152 20.64 15.03 -8.54
CA SER A 152 20.47 15.74 -7.28
C SER A 152 20.71 14.85 -6.06
N ALA A 153 20.58 13.53 -6.22
CA ALA A 153 20.76 12.53 -5.18
C ALA A 153 22.13 12.59 -4.50
N SER A 154 23.21 12.73 -5.29
CA SER A 154 24.57 12.85 -4.75
C SER A 154 24.76 14.12 -3.93
N LYS A 155 24.16 15.22 -4.37
CA LYS A 155 24.23 16.50 -3.65
C LYS A 155 23.52 16.38 -2.29
N ILE A 156 22.35 15.75 -2.26
CA ILE A 156 21.60 15.49 -1.03
C ILE A 156 22.39 14.57 -0.08
N LEU A 157 22.97 13.47 -0.59
CA LEU A 157 23.75 12.54 0.22
C LEU A 157 25.07 13.13 0.73
N ARG A 158 25.73 14.00 -0.04
CA ARG A 158 26.95 14.71 0.40
C ARG A 158 26.66 15.80 1.42
N GLN A 159 25.47 16.38 1.39
CA GLN A 159 25.00 17.38 2.36
C GLN A 159 24.27 16.75 3.56
N ALA A 160 24.10 15.42 3.56
CA ALA A 160 23.46 14.72 4.66
C ALA A 160 24.31 14.83 5.94
N GLU A 161 23.63 14.94 7.08
CA GLU A 161 24.30 14.96 8.39
C GLU A 161 25.09 13.67 8.60
N SER A 162 26.24 13.79 9.28
CA SER A 162 27.04 12.65 9.73
C SER A 162 26.14 11.63 10.44
N LYS A 163 26.33 10.34 10.14
CA LYS A 163 25.50 9.23 10.66
C LYS A 163 24.07 9.16 10.10
N SER A 164 23.78 9.83 9.00
CA SER A 164 22.57 9.54 8.21
C SER A 164 22.65 8.16 7.54
N TYR A 165 21.50 7.59 7.19
CA TYR A 165 21.40 6.28 6.57
C TYR A 165 20.75 6.38 5.18
N LEU A 166 21.11 5.48 4.27
CA LEU A 166 20.54 5.37 2.94
C LEU A 166 19.94 3.97 2.76
N VAL A 167 18.68 3.91 2.36
CA VAL A 167 18.00 2.68 1.95
C VAL A 167 17.75 2.70 0.45
N ILE A 168 18.30 1.70 -0.24
CA ILE A 168 18.26 1.60 -1.71
C ILE A 168 18.32 0.14 -2.14
N ASP A 169 17.74 -0.18 -3.30
CA ASP A 169 17.87 -1.48 -3.95
C ASP A 169 19.10 -1.56 -4.87
N GLU A 170 19.41 -2.76 -5.36
CA GLU A 170 20.56 -3.02 -6.24
C GLU A 170 20.48 -2.25 -7.56
N HIS A 171 19.29 -2.14 -8.14
CA HIS A 171 19.06 -1.38 -9.36
C HIS A 171 19.24 0.12 -9.15
N GLY A 172 18.67 0.67 -8.09
CA GLY A 172 18.80 2.07 -7.72
C GLY A 172 20.24 2.44 -7.38
N LEU A 173 20.96 1.58 -6.66
CA LEU A 173 22.38 1.81 -6.36
C LEU A 173 23.21 1.84 -7.64
N THR A 174 22.97 0.90 -8.56
CA THR A 174 23.67 0.85 -9.85
C THR A 174 23.36 2.09 -10.69
N ALA A 175 22.10 2.55 -10.71
CA ALA A 175 21.71 3.76 -11.40
C ALA A 175 22.35 5.00 -10.79
N LEU A 176 22.40 5.08 -9.46
CA LEU A 176 23.03 6.17 -8.72
C LEU A 176 24.53 6.24 -9.04
N LEU A 177 25.26 5.12 -8.90
CA LEU A 177 26.70 5.03 -9.17
C LEU A 177 27.08 5.31 -10.63
N LYS A 178 26.18 5.10 -11.59
CA LYS A 178 26.40 5.47 -13.00
C LYS A 178 26.38 6.98 -13.22
N ILE A 179 25.62 7.70 -12.41
CA ILE A 179 25.38 9.15 -12.56
C ILE A 179 26.31 9.94 -11.63
N THR A 180 26.79 9.32 -10.56
CA THR A 180 27.51 10.01 -9.49
C THR A 180 28.89 9.43 -9.25
N GLU A 181 29.84 10.30 -8.92
CA GLU A 181 31.12 9.94 -8.31
C GLU A 181 30.97 9.03 -7.08
N PRO A 182 32.03 8.34 -6.65
CA PRO A 182 32.01 7.48 -5.46
C PRO A 182 31.40 8.21 -4.26
N LEU A 183 30.42 7.57 -3.65
CA LEU A 183 29.69 8.09 -2.50
C LEU A 183 30.36 7.64 -1.20
N PRO A 184 30.36 8.48 -0.14
CA PRO A 184 30.93 8.13 1.16
C PRO A 184 29.97 7.20 1.93
N ILE A 185 29.68 6.01 1.41
CA ILE A 185 28.69 5.10 1.99
C ILE A 185 29.32 3.80 2.47
N GLU A 186 28.85 3.30 3.62
CA GLU A 186 29.25 2.04 4.22
C GLU A 186 28.08 1.09 4.31
N LEU A 187 28.21 -0.11 3.75
CA LEU A 187 27.14 -1.10 3.82
C LEU A 187 27.00 -1.64 5.26
N ILE A 188 25.80 -1.57 5.81
CA ILE A 188 25.48 -2.11 7.15
C ILE A 188 24.67 -3.39 7.03
N LEU A 189 23.65 -3.39 6.17
CA LEU A 189 22.69 -4.48 6.06
C LEU A 189 22.37 -4.72 4.59
N THR A 190 22.29 -6.00 4.20
CA THR A 190 21.81 -6.43 2.89
C THR A 190 20.81 -7.56 3.08
N ARG A 191 19.65 -7.44 2.45
CA ARG A 191 18.63 -8.49 2.46
C ARG A 191 18.06 -8.69 1.07
N LYS A 192 17.76 -9.94 0.72
CA LYS A 192 17.09 -10.28 -0.53
C LYS A 192 15.58 -10.32 -0.29
N ILE A 193 14.84 -9.45 -0.98
CA ILE A 193 13.38 -9.30 -0.92
C ILE A 193 12.85 -9.50 -2.33
N ASP A 194 11.98 -10.48 -2.55
CA ASP A 194 11.33 -10.75 -3.84
C ASP A 194 12.29 -10.74 -5.05
N HIS A 195 13.42 -11.44 -4.91
CA HIS A 195 14.50 -11.56 -5.89
C HIS A 195 15.37 -10.32 -6.10
N GLU A 196 15.06 -9.21 -5.45
CA GLU A 196 15.82 -7.96 -5.47
C GLU A 196 16.61 -7.80 -4.16
N LYS A 197 17.81 -7.19 -4.19
CA LYS A 197 18.56 -6.92 -2.96
C LYS A 197 18.24 -5.52 -2.48
N SER A 198 17.70 -5.42 -1.26
CA SER A 198 17.56 -4.17 -0.51
C SER A 198 18.74 -4.00 0.42
N MET A 199 19.31 -2.80 0.45
CA MET A 199 20.54 -2.48 1.16
C MET A 199 20.35 -1.24 2.04
N LEU A 200 20.97 -1.28 3.22
CA LEU A 200 21.12 -0.15 4.14
C LEU A 200 22.58 0.26 4.17
N PHE A 201 22.83 1.54 3.90
CA PHE A 201 24.14 2.15 4.01
C PHE A 201 24.17 3.22 5.10
N ARG A 202 25.32 3.38 5.76
CA ARG A 202 25.64 4.55 6.58
C ARG A 202 26.36 5.58 5.72
N VAL A 203 25.99 6.84 5.83
CA VAL A 203 26.76 7.94 5.24
C VAL A 203 27.93 8.26 6.17
N LYS A 204 29.16 8.06 5.67
CA LYS A 204 30.40 8.40 6.37
C LYS A 204 30.60 9.92 6.36
N GLU A 205 31.16 10.41 7.45
CA GLU A 205 31.60 11.79 7.59
C GLU A 205 32.64 12.09 6.49
N HIS A 206 32.49 13.22 5.79
CA HIS A 206 33.53 13.69 4.89
C HIS A 206 34.76 14.04 5.73
N SER A 207 35.72 13.12 5.81
CA SER A 207 37.08 13.47 6.21
C SER A 207 37.68 14.34 5.11
N PHE A 208 37.38 15.64 5.13
CA PHE A 208 38.30 16.64 4.57
C PHE A 208 39.47 16.77 5.56
N ASP A 209 40.27 15.71 5.66
CA ASP A 209 41.60 15.78 6.27
C ASP A 209 42.60 15.43 5.19
N VAL A 210 43.03 16.44 4.42
CA VAL A 210 44.35 16.50 3.81
C VAL A 210 44.66 17.97 3.49
N PRO A 211 45.89 18.49 3.65
CA PRO A 211 46.99 18.14 4.57
C PRO A 211 47.32 19.26 5.59
#